data_AF-A0A4Q5AU19-F1
#
_entry.id   AF-A0A4Q5AU19-F1
#
_cell.length_a   1.000
_cell.length_b   1.000
_cell.length_c   1.000
_cell.angle_alpha   90.00
_cell.angle_beta   90.00
_cell.angle_gamma   90.00
#
_symmetry.space_group_name_H-M   'P 1'
#
loop_
_entity.id
_entity.type
_entity.pdbx_description
1 polymer ?
#
loop_
_entity_poly.entity_id
_entity_poly.type
_entity_poly.pdbx_seq_one_letter_code
_entity_poly.pdbx_strand_id
1 'polypeptide(L)'
;MTHITHRYPRTHRVSEAARLLNMSERNIYNLRLKKLHPSKRLTLITTHSLNRYLTEPLADHITLDHKPTLREACQLLHCTRNYICKLEQSGRLSFDRTDPTLIRVDPTPLITLLGGPVPHPTLHSHTLN
;
A
#
# COMPACT_ATOMS: atom_id res chain seq x y z
N MET A 1 -23.45 -7.88 13.20
CA MET A 1 -22.73 -7.00 12.25
C MET A 1 -21.40 -7.67 11.96
N THR A 2 -21.13 -8.04 10.71
CA THR A 2 -19.83 -8.60 10.32
C THR A 2 -18.77 -7.48 10.36
N HIS A 3 -17.83 -7.57 11.29
CA HIS A 3 -16.68 -6.66 11.30
C HIS A 3 -15.80 -6.99 10.08
N ILE A 4 -15.81 -6.11 9.08
CA ILE A 4 -14.96 -6.26 7.91
C ILE A 4 -13.58 -5.73 8.28
N THR A 5 -12.66 -6.65 8.55
CA THR A 5 -11.27 -6.33 8.80
C THR A 5 -10.51 -6.21 7.48
N HIS A 6 -9.79 -5.11 7.30
CA HIS A 6 -8.97 -4.83 6.11
C HIS A 6 -7.49 -5.07 6.41
N ARG A 7 -6.84 -5.85 5.55
CA ARG A 7 -5.42 -6.21 5.68
C ARG A 7 -4.60 -5.56 4.58
N TYR A 8 -3.64 -4.72 4.96
CA TYR A 8 -2.78 -3.96 4.05
C TYR A 8 -1.36 -4.51 4.10
N PRO A 9 -0.71 -4.76 2.95
CA PRO A 9 0.71 -5.07 2.93
C PRO A 9 1.52 -3.93 3.54
N ARG A 10 2.40 -4.26 4.48
CA ARG A 10 3.31 -3.29 5.07
C ARG A 10 4.43 -3.02 4.08
N THR A 11 4.72 -1.74 3.86
CA THR A 11 5.80 -1.30 2.99
C THR A 11 6.70 -0.30 3.71
N HIS A 12 7.88 -0.06 3.15
CA HIS A 12 8.87 0.87 3.68
C HIS A 12 9.42 1.76 2.57
N ARG A 13 9.79 3.00 2.90
CA ARG A 13 10.60 3.84 2.00
C ARG A 13 12.00 3.24 1.84
N VAL A 14 12.68 3.58 0.75
CA VAL A 14 14.08 3.16 0.52
C VAL A 14 14.99 3.59 1.68
N SER A 15 14.83 4.81 2.17
CA SER A 15 15.57 5.35 3.31
C SER A 15 15.31 4.60 4.62
N GLU A 16 14.09 4.11 4.82
CA GLU A 16 13.72 3.32 5.99
C GLU A 16 14.28 1.90 5.89
N ALA A 17 14.18 1.26 4.72
CA ALA A 17 14.79 -0.05 4.48
C ALA A 17 16.32 0.00 4.64
N ALA A 18 16.97 1.07 4.16
CA ALA A 18 18.40 1.32 4.34
C ALA A 18 18.78 1.35 5.83
N ARG A 19 17.98 2.04 6.64
CA ARG A 19 18.16 2.12 8.09
C ARG A 19 17.97 0.77 8.77
N LEU A 20 16.91 0.03 8.41
CA LEU A 20 16.61 -1.28 8.98
C LEU A 20 17.71 -2.31 8.69
N LEU A 21 18.34 -2.22 7.52
CA LEU A 21 19.42 -3.12 7.10
C LEU A 21 20.82 -2.57 7.41
N ASN A 22 20.92 -1.45 8.12
CA ASN A 22 22.18 -0.76 8.43
C ASN A 22 23.12 -0.59 7.22
N MET A 23 22.58 -0.09 6.10
CA MET A 23 23.34 0.11 4.86
C MET A 23 22.92 1.38 4.11
N SER A 24 23.66 1.74 3.07
CA SER A 24 23.33 2.89 2.22
C SER A 24 22.11 2.62 1.33
N GLU A 25 21.38 3.67 0.95
CA GLU A 25 20.27 3.56 -0.02
C GLU A 25 20.74 2.99 -1.36
N ARG A 26 21.97 3.28 -1.78
CA ARG A 26 22.56 2.70 -3.00
C ARG A 26 22.62 1.17 -2.92
N ASN A 27 22.97 0.62 -1.76
CA ASN A 27 23.04 -0.83 -1.57
C ASN A 27 21.64 -1.46 -1.59
N ILE A 28 20.61 -0.76 -1.10
CA ILE A 28 19.21 -1.22 -1.20
C ILE A 28 18.78 -1.42 -2.66
N TYR A 29 19.25 -0.57 -3.58
CA TYR A 29 18.94 -0.74 -5.01
C TYR A 29 19.57 -1.99 -5.61
N ASN A 30 20.72 -2.43 -5.10
CA ASN A 30 21.41 -3.65 -5.56
C ASN A 30 20.79 -4.94 -5.01
N LEU A 31 19.98 -4.86 -3.95
CA LEU A 31 19.30 -6.03 -3.40
C LEU A 31 18.12 -6.46 -4.29
N ARG A 32 17.86 -7.77 -4.31
CA ARG A 32 16.72 -8.40 -5.00
C ARG A 32 15.42 -8.22 -4.21
N LEU A 33 15.08 -6.98 -3.84
CA LEU A 33 13.87 -6.61 -3.10
C LEU A 33 12.68 -6.40 -4.06
N LYS A 34 11.46 -6.69 -3.60
CA LYS A 34 10.24 -6.38 -4.34
C LYS A 34 9.93 -4.89 -4.15
N LYS A 35 10.23 -4.11 -5.20
CA LYS A 35 10.01 -2.66 -5.26
C LYS A 35 8.66 -2.36 -5.91
N LEU A 36 7.93 -1.42 -5.36
CA LEU A 36 6.65 -0.93 -5.83
C LEU A 36 6.78 0.55 -6.18
N HIS A 37 6.09 0.95 -7.24
CA HIS A 37 6.15 2.32 -7.74
C HIS A 37 4.75 2.94 -7.86
N PRO A 38 4.10 3.30 -6.73
CA PRO A 38 2.81 3.99 -6.77
C PRO A 38 2.83 5.29 -7.60
N SER A 39 4.01 5.93 -7.74
CA SER A 39 4.30 6.90 -8.80
C SER A 39 5.78 6.92 -9.16
N LYS A 40 6.15 7.74 -10.15
CA LYS A 40 7.54 8.01 -10.55
C LYS A 40 8.44 8.48 -9.41
N ARG A 41 7.89 9.13 -8.37
CA ARG A 41 8.67 9.70 -7.24
C ARG A 41 8.54 8.91 -5.94
N LEU A 42 7.76 7.82 -5.95
CA LEU A 42 7.51 7.00 -4.77
C LEU A 42 7.97 5.59 -5.06
N THR A 43 9.05 5.17 -4.40
CA THR A 43 9.46 3.76 -4.36
C THR A 43 9.21 3.23 -2.96
N LEU A 44 8.47 2.13 -2.91
CA LEU A 44 8.18 1.38 -1.68
C LEU A 44 8.78 -0.02 -1.79
N ILE A 45 9.22 -0.57 -0.67
CA ILE A 45 9.75 -1.93 -0.57
C ILE A 45 8.78 -2.72 0.30
N THR A 46 8.36 -3.90 -0.16
CA THR A 46 7.48 -4.74 0.67
C THR A 46 8.25 -5.32 1.84
N THR A 47 7.64 -5.30 3.02
CA THR A 47 8.19 -5.92 4.25
C THR A 47 8.50 -7.39 4.02
N HIS A 48 7.62 -8.10 3.32
CA HIS A 48 7.81 -9.49 2.94
C HIS A 48 9.15 -9.74 2.23
N SER A 49 9.51 -8.87 1.28
CA SER A 49 10.78 -9.02 0.56
C SER A 49 11.99 -8.60 1.40
N LEU A 50 11.80 -7.65 2.32
CA LEU A 50 12.79 -7.11 3.24
C LEU A 50 13.16 -8.11 4.34
N ASN A 51 12.18 -8.84 4.86
CA ASN A 51 12.34 -9.86 5.91
C ASN A 51 13.37 -10.95 5.56
N ARG A 52 13.63 -11.20 4.28
CA ARG A 52 14.70 -12.12 3.84
C ARG A 52 16.11 -11.66 4.20
N TYR A 53 16.28 -10.38 4.55
CA TYR A 53 17.56 -9.76 4.88
C TYR A 53 17.63 -9.27 6.33
N LEU A 54 16.52 -9.32 7.08
CA LEU A 54 16.46 -8.88 8.46
C LEU A 54 16.82 -10.04 9.40
N THR A 55 17.55 -9.72 10.47
CA THR A 55 17.83 -10.68 11.55
C THR A 55 16.55 -11.04 12.31
N GLU A 56 15.68 -10.05 12.51
CA GLU A 56 14.38 -10.21 13.15
C GLU A 56 13.26 -9.82 12.17
N PRO A 57 12.34 -10.74 11.82
CA PRO A 57 11.29 -10.46 10.86
C PRO A 57 10.24 -9.49 11.42
N LEU A 58 9.82 -8.54 10.60
CA LEU A 58 8.75 -7.60 10.89
C LEU A 58 7.39 -8.14 10.41
N ALA A 59 6.30 -7.65 11.01
CA ALA A 59 4.96 -7.99 10.56
C ALA A 59 4.71 -7.52 9.11
N ASP A 60 4.38 -8.46 8.23
CA ASP A 60 4.18 -8.21 6.79
C ASP A 60 2.94 -7.38 6.45
N HIS A 61 2.01 -7.23 7.39
CA HIS A 61 0.73 -6.58 7.15
C HIS A 61 0.32 -5.68 8.31
N ILE A 62 -0.48 -4.67 7.98
CA ILE A 62 -1.17 -3.79 8.92
C ILE A 62 -2.67 -4.07 8.79
N THR A 63 -3.35 -4.21 9.91
CA THR A 63 -4.77 -4.55 9.96
C THR A 63 -5.56 -3.35 10.48
N LEU A 64 -6.66 -3.01 9.81
CA LEU A 64 -7.59 -1.97 10.23
C LEU A 64 -9.01 -2.54 10.24
N ASP A 65 -9.79 -2.23 11.27
CA ASP A 65 -11.19 -2.69 11.39
C ASP A 65 -12.18 -1.75 10.68
N HIS A 66 -11.66 -0.81 9.88
CA HIS A 66 -12.42 0.19 9.14
C HIS A 66 -11.72 0.54 7.82
N LYS A 67 -12.48 1.09 6.88
CA LYS A 67 -11.88 1.68 5.67
C LYS A 67 -10.97 2.84 6.08
N PRO A 68 -9.73 2.91 5.54
CA PRO A 68 -8.69 3.80 6.01
C PRO A 68 -9.10 5.25 5.79
N THR A 69 -8.87 6.08 6.80
CA THR A 69 -8.94 7.53 6.68
C THR A 69 -7.83 8.05 5.76
N LEU A 70 -7.94 9.30 5.31
CA LEU A 70 -6.85 9.95 4.56
C LEU A 70 -5.52 9.92 5.32
N ARG A 71 -5.53 10.08 6.64
CA ARG A 71 -4.33 10.06 7.48
C ARG A 71 -3.69 8.67 7.49
N GLU A 72 -4.48 7.61 7.67
CA GLU A 72 -3.99 6.23 7.65
C GLU A 72 -3.48 5.84 6.27
N ALA A 73 -4.18 6.25 5.20
CA ALA A 73 -3.70 6.04 3.83
C ALA A 73 -2.34 6.74 3.57
N CYS A 74 -2.15 7.95 4.10
CA CYS A 74 -0.85 8.64 4.04
C CYS A 74 0.24 7.84 4.76
N GLN A 75 -0.06 7.29 5.94
CA GLN A 75 0.89 6.47 6.70
C GLN A 75 1.23 5.18 5.97
N LEU A 76 0.22 4.46 5.46
CA LEU A 76 0.41 3.20 4.72
C LEU A 76 1.28 3.37 3.46
N LEU A 77 1.07 4.47 2.71
CA LEU A 77 1.85 4.79 1.51
C LEU A 77 3.11 5.64 1.78
N HIS A 78 3.38 5.96 3.04
CA HIS A 78 4.48 6.83 3.47
C HIS A 78 4.52 8.17 2.72
N CYS A 79 3.38 8.81 2.51
CA CYS A 79 3.27 10.00 1.65
C CYS A 79 2.42 11.11 2.27
N THR A 80 2.34 12.25 1.58
CA THR A 80 1.57 13.41 2.04
C THR A 80 0.13 13.36 1.56
N ARG A 81 -0.77 14.08 2.25
CA ARG A 81 -2.18 14.20 1.83
C ARG A 81 -2.32 14.70 0.39
N ASN A 82 -1.51 15.69 -0.01
CA ASN A 82 -1.49 16.21 -1.38
C ASN A 82 -1.18 15.11 -2.41
N TYR A 83 -0.32 14.15 -2.05
CA TYR A 83 0.01 13.03 -2.91
C TYR A 83 -1.16 12.04 -3.02
N ILE A 84 -1.86 11.74 -1.92
CA ILE A 84 -3.08 10.92 -1.93
C ILE A 84 -4.16 11.56 -2.82
N CYS A 85 -4.35 12.88 -2.73
CA CYS A 85 -5.29 13.60 -3.62
C CYS A 85 -4.87 13.51 -5.10
N LYS A 86 -3.58 13.60 -5.42
CA LYS A 86 -3.09 13.40 -6.80
C LYS A 86 -3.34 11.98 -7.31
N LEU A 87 -3.18 10.97 -6.45
CA LEU A 87 -3.50 9.59 -6.81
C LEU A 87 -4.99 9.44 -7.12
N GLU A 88 -5.87 10.06 -6.35
CA GLU A 88 -7.30 10.06 -6.61
C GLU A 88 -7.66 10.78 -7.92
N GLN A 89 -7.12 11.96 -8.16
CA GLN A 89 -7.30 12.70 -9.42
C GLN A 89 -6.80 11.91 -10.64
N SER A 90 -5.77 11.08 -10.47
CA SER A 90 -5.24 10.20 -11.53
C SER A 90 -6.00 8.87 -11.68
N GLY A 91 -7.05 8.63 -10.90
CA GLY A 91 -7.84 7.40 -10.90
C GLY A 91 -7.12 6.19 -10.27
N ARG A 92 -6.00 6.40 -9.57
CA ARG A 92 -5.24 5.33 -8.89
C ARG A 92 -5.73 5.04 -7.48
N LEU A 93 -6.52 5.93 -6.90
CA LEU A 93 -7.23 5.75 -5.64
C LEU A 93 -8.66 6.27 -5.82
N SER A 94 -9.55 5.82 -4.96
CA SER A 94 -10.92 6.30 -4.90
C SER A 94 -11.25 6.72 -3.48
N PHE A 95 -11.97 7.83 -3.33
CA PHE A 95 -12.47 8.27 -2.04
C PHE A 95 -13.94 7.88 -1.89
N ASP A 96 -14.23 7.29 -0.74
CA ASP A 96 -15.59 7.13 -0.24
C ASP A 96 -15.98 8.43 0.48
N ARG A 97 -16.90 9.15 -0.14
CA ARG A 97 -17.43 10.45 0.32
C ARG A 97 -18.85 10.34 0.87
N THR A 98 -19.29 9.14 1.22
CA THR A 98 -20.63 8.90 1.80
C THR A 98 -20.84 9.65 3.12
N ASP A 99 -19.78 9.80 3.93
CA ASP A 99 -19.77 10.64 5.12
C ASP A 99 -19.08 12.00 4.81
N PRO A 100 -19.81 13.14 4.92
CA PRO A 100 -19.23 14.46 4.64
C PRO A 100 -18.18 14.91 5.67
N THR A 101 -18.16 14.29 6.86
CA THR A 101 -17.23 14.65 7.94
C THR A 101 -15.94 13.84 7.91
N LEU A 102 -15.94 12.67 7.24
CA LEU A 102 -14.80 11.76 7.22
C LEU A 102 -14.60 11.11 5.85
N ILE A 103 -13.63 11.65 5.10
CA ILE A 103 -13.19 11.04 3.84
C ILE A 103 -12.44 9.74 4.12
N ARG A 104 -12.97 8.64 3.60
CA ARG A 104 -12.35 7.32 3.62
C ARG A 104 -11.78 6.98 2.25
N VAL A 105 -10.71 6.21 2.23
CA VAL A 105 -10.09 5.71 1.00
C VAL A 105 -10.60 4.31 0.74
N ASP A 106 -10.96 4.02 -0.51
CA ASP A 106 -11.31 2.67 -0.93
C ASP A 106 -10.13 1.71 -0.64
N PRO A 107 -10.34 0.67 0.18
CA PRO A 107 -9.31 -0.32 0.48
C PRO A 107 -8.69 -0.96 -0.75
N THR A 108 -9.48 -1.20 -1.79
CA THR A 108 -9.11 -2.03 -2.94
C THR A 108 -7.97 -1.44 -3.77
N PRO A 109 -8.07 -0.21 -4.31
CA PRO A 109 -6.96 0.42 -5.02
C PRO A 109 -5.77 0.69 -4.10
N LEU A 110 -5.99 0.96 -2.81
CA LEU A 110 -4.92 1.17 -1.85
C LEU A 110 -4.07 -0.10 -1.62
N ILE A 111 -4.73 -1.26 -1.41
CA ILE A 111 -4.06 -2.56 -1.29
C ILE A 111 -3.24 -2.87 -2.55
N THR A 112 -3.80 -2.56 -3.72
CA THR A 112 -3.12 -2.75 -5.02
C THR A 112 -1.83 -1.92 -5.10
N LEU A 113 -1.86 -0.64 -4.69
CA LEU A 113 -0.68 0.22 -4.66
C LEU A 113 0.39 -0.25 -3.67
N LEU A 114 -0.01 -0.95 -2.61
CA LEU A 114 0.88 -1.56 -1.62
C LEU A 114 1.39 -2.94 -2.05
N GLY A 115 1.08 -3.38 -3.27
CA GLY A 115 1.56 -4.63 -3.84
C GLY A 115 0.83 -5.86 -3.32
N GLY A 116 -0.38 -5.66 -2.78
CA GLY A 116 -1.33 -6.73 -2.46
C GLY A 116 -1.96 -7.31 -3.73
N PRO A 117 -2.86 -8.28 -3.60
CA PRO A 117 -3.52 -8.90 -4.76
C PRO A 117 -4.24 -7.82 -5.56
N VAL A 118 -3.96 -7.77 -6.86
CA VAL A 118 -4.77 -6.99 -7.80
C VAL A 118 -6.12 -7.71 -7.83
N PRO A 119 -7.25 -7.01 -7.63
CA PRO A 119 -8.53 -7.59 -7.99
C PRO A 119 -8.44 -7.88 -9.48
N HIS A 120 -8.38 -9.15 -9.85
CA HIS A 120 -8.61 -9.51 -11.24
C HIS A 120 -9.96 -8.92 -11.61
N PRO A 121 -10.10 -8.24 -12.76
CA PRO A 121 -11.44 -7.99 -13.28
C PRO A 121 -12.06 -9.38 -13.44
N THR A 122 -12.99 -9.73 -12.57
CA THR A 122 -13.85 -10.88 -12.80
C THR A 122 -14.54 -10.57 -14.11
N LEU A 123 -14.13 -11.27 -15.17
CA LEU A 123 -14.85 -11.37 -16.42
C LEU A 123 -16.28 -11.82 -16.09
N HIS A 124 -17.18 -10.88 -15.87
CA HIS A 124 -18.60 -11.09 -16.10
C HIS A 124 -18.78 -11.15 -17.62
N SER A 125 -18.40 -12.27 -18.22
CA SER A 125 -18.60 -12.53 -19.65
C SER A 125 -18.65 -14.02 -19.94
N HIS A 126 -19.43 -14.77 -19.17
CA HIS A 126 -20.12 -15.94 -19.71
C HIS A 126 -21.53 -15.97 -19.13
N THR A 127 -22.46 -15.37 -19.88
CA THR A 127 -23.82 -15.90 -19.95
C THR A 127 -23.70 -17.34 -20.40
N LEU A 128 -23.88 -18.29 -19.48
CA LEU A 128 -24.28 -19.64 -19.87
C LEU A 128 -25.76 -19.55 -20.25
N ASN A 129 -26.02 -19.83 -21.52
CA ASN A 129 -27.36 -20.07 -22.07
C ASN A 129 -28.08 -21.17 -21.30
#